data_AF-A0A9X5HE03-F1
#
_entry.id   AF-A0A9X5HE03-F1
#
_cell.length_a   1.000
_cell.length_b   1.000
_cell.length_c   1.000
_cell.angle_alpha   90.00
_cell.angle_beta   90.00
_cell.angle_gamma   90.00
#
_symmetry.space_group_name_H-M   'P 1'
#
loop_
_entity.id
_entity.type
_entity.pdbx_description
1 polymer ?
#
loop_
_entity_poly.entity_id
_entity_poly.type
_entity_poly.pdbx_seq_one_letter_code
_entity_poly.pdbx_strand_id
1 'polypeptide(L)'
;MAQRDRVMRMSVEQPLWRALAGYRVLTMIYAIGLFAAAHDGFARPWLAIAYFAVLGVWTLATLPKVASAAACTKPFLAADLAVALTGILITPLADAAQRVHDGGPTLPSIWTAGSVLAFAVKGGWRWAALASTLVAVANLVERGTPARDTVHNVVLVWVASIAIGYVVEVARASERTLARALEIEAATRERERLARDIHDSVLQVLAMVQRRGAVIGGEAAELGRMAGEQEVALRTLVSGGLVPVSRASEDAAQGAVVRSVEEDEPDDDGPVDLRSLLAPHAGSRVSLAEPGAP
;
A
#
# COMPACT_ATOMS: atom_id res chain seq x y z
N MET A 1 -31.42 -10.37 2.36
CA MET A 1 -30.84 -9.34 1.47
C MET A 1 -29.40 -9.12 1.92
N ALA A 2 -28.43 -9.64 1.17
CA ALA A 2 -27.02 -9.54 1.53
C ALA A 2 -26.54 -8.09 1.35
N GLN A 3 -26.27 -7.43 2.47
CA GLN A 3 -25.56 -6.16 2.51
C GLN A 3 -24.16 -6.43 1.95
N ARG A 4 -23.96 -6.05 0.68
CA ARG A 4 -22.63 -5.98 0.07
C ARG A 4 -21.88 -4.91 0.84
N ASP A 5 -21.15 -5.33 1.87
CA ASP A 5 -20.06 -4.56 2.43
C ASP A 5 -19.09 -4.31 1.28
N ARG A 6 -19.25 -3.14 0.66
CA ARG A 6 -18.32 -2.61 -0.31
C ARG A 6 -17.10 -2.25 0.52
N VAL A 7 -16.23 -3.24 0.76
CA VAL A 7 -14.90 -3.03 1.31
C VAL A 7 -14.26 -1.95 0.45
N MET A 8 -14.29 -0.72 0.94
CA MET A 8 -13.57 0.39 0.34
C MET A 8 -12.12 0.08 0.61
N ARG A 9 -11.50 -0.72 -0.28
CA ARG A 9 -10.06 -0.72 -0.44
C ARG A 9 -9.71 0.73 -0.75
N MET A 10 -9.33 1.49 0.27
CA MET A 10 -8.74 2.81 0.10
C MET A 10 -7.38 2.58 -0.53
N SER A 11 -7.39 2.36 -1.85
CA SER A 11 -6.17 2.36 -2.64
C SER A 11 -5.65 3.78 -2.59
N VAL A 12 -4.46 3.96 -2.02
CA VAL A 12 -3.75 5.24 -1.91
C VAL A 12 -3.54 5.87 -3.29
N GLU A 13 -3.61 5.08 -4.36
CA GLU A 13 -3.59 5.57 -5.73
C GLU A 13 -4.78 6.48 -6.06
N GLN A 14 -5.98 6.19 -5.55
CA GLN A 14 -7.18 6.93 -5.94
C GLN A 14 -7.16 8.40 -5.47
N PRO A 15 -6.78 8.72 -4.21
CA PRO A 15 -6.51 10.10 -3.80
C PRO A 15 -5.44 10.79 -4.65
N LEU A 16 -4.37 10.07 -5.01
CA LEU A 16 -3.26 10.60 -5.78
C LEU A 16 -3.68 10.97 -7.22
N TRP A 17 -4.48 10.13 -7.87
CA TRP A 17 -5.07 10.41 -9.19
C TRP A 17 -6.07 11.57 -9.14
N ARG A 18 -6.84 11.71 -8.06
CA ARG A 18 -7.73 12.87 -7.86
C ARG A 18 -6.95 14.17 -7.66
N ALA A 19 -5.89 14.14 -6.87
CA ALA A 19 -5.00 15.28 -6.68
C ALA A 19 -4.36 15.70 -8.01
N LEU A 20 -3.92 14.73 -8.81
CA LEU A 20 -3.40 14.99 -10.15
C LEU A 20 -4.45 15.61 -11.08
N ALA A 21 -5.69 15.12 -11.09
CA ALA A 21 -6.78 15.71 -11.87
C ALA A 21 -7.03 17.18 -11.47
N GLY A 22 -7.08 17.48 -10.17
CA GLY A 22 -7.22 18.85 -9.66
C GLY A 22 -6.04 19.74 -10.05
N TYR A 23 -4.81 19.24 -9.91
CA TYR A 23 -3.59 19.93 -10.32
C TYR A 23 -3.61 20.32 -11.80
N ARG A 24 -4.11 19.45 -12.68
CA ARG A 24 -4.20 19.74 -14.12
C ARG A 24 -5.16 20.88 -14.45
N VAL A 25 -6.32 20.91 -13.80
CA VAL A 25 -7.29 22.01 -13.98
C VAL A 25 -6.69 23.31 -13.48
N LEU A 26 -6.07 23.29 -12.30
CA LEU A 26 -5.46 24.48 -11.69
C LEU A 26 -4.32 25.04 -12.55
N THR A 27 -3.42 24.18 -13.01
CA THR A 27 -2.29 24.59 -13.86
C THR A 27 -2.73 25.04 -15.24
N MET A 28 -3.80 24.46 -15.80
CA MET A 28 -4.41 24.95 -17.05
C MET A 28 -4.96 26.37 -16.88
N ILE A 29 -5.71 26.64 -15.80
CA ILE A 29 -6.24 27.98 -15.51
C ILE A 29 -5.09 28.97 -15.31
N TYR A 30 -4.04 28.56 -14.59
CA TYR A 30 -2.85 29.39 -14.38
C TYR A 30 -2.14 29.72 -15.71
N ALA A 31 -1.96 28.74 -16.61
CA ALA A 31 -1.34 28.97 -17.90
C ALA A 31 -2.17 29.90 -18.79
N ILE A 32 -3.50 29.76 -18.78
CA ILE A 32 -4.43 30.68 -19.47
C ILE A 32 -4.35 32.10 -18.87
N GLY A 33 -4.24 32.22 -17.54
CA GLY A 33 -4.08 33.50 -16.86
C GLY A 33 -2.77 34.21 -17.21
N LEU A 34 -1.65 33.47 -17.27
CA LEU A 34 -0.36 33.97 -17.77
C LEU A 34 -0.48 34.48 -19.20
N PHE A 35 -1.15 33.73 -20.07
CA PHE A 35 -1.39 34.15 -21.45
C PHE A 35 -2.24 35.42 -21.53
N ALA A 36 -3.33 35.51 -20.77
CA ALA A 36 -4.19 36.69 -20.74
C ALA A 36 -3.44 37.95 -20.27
N ALA A 37 -2.56 37.82 -19.27
CA ALA A 37 -1.74 38.92 -18.77
C ALA A 37 -0.61 39.32 -19.73
N ALA A 38 -0.17 38.40 -20.60
CA ALA A 38 0.94 38.61 -21.54
C ALA A 38 0.48 38.77 -23.00
N HIS A 39 -0.82 38.89 -23.25
CA HIS A 39 -1.42 38.80 -24.58
C HIS A 39 -0.80 39.77 -25.59
N ASP A 40 -0.51 41.00 -25.16
CA ASP A 40 0.05 42.07 -25.99
C ASP A 40 1.55 41.89 -26.32
N GLY A 41 2.23 40.94 -25.65
CA GLY A 41 3.66 40.67 -25.83
C GLY A 41 3.99 39.58 -26.86
N PHE A 42 2.99 38.87 -27.38
CA PHE A 42 3.21 37.78 -28.32
C PHE A 42 3.35 38.28 -29.76
N ALA A 43 4.40 37.85 -30.46
CA ALA A 43 4.59 38.17 -31.86
C ALA A 43 3.52 37.54 -32.76
N ARG A 44 2.99 36.36 -32.37
CA ARG A 44 1.95 35.63 -33.10
C ARG A 44 0.88 35.09 -32.14
N PRO A 45 -0.06 35.93 -31.67
CA PRO A 45 -1.03 35.54 -30.64
C PRO A 45 -1.98 34.41 -31.10
N TRP A 46 -2.25 34.27 -32.40
CA TRP A 46 -3.12 33.22 -32.94
C TRP A 46 -2.58 31.80 -32.70
N LEU A 47 -1.25 31.60 -32.72
CA LEU A 47 -0.61 30.31 -32.42
C LEU A 47 -0.83 29.92 -30.96
N ALA A 48 -0.64 30.89 -30.05
CA ALA A 48 -0.87 30.69 -28.62
C ALA A 48 -2.35 30.39 -28.34
N ILE A 49 -3.28 31.14 -28.93
CA ILE A 49 -4.73 30.89 -28.79
C ILE A 49 -5.09 29.48 -29.25
N ALA A 50 -4.61 29.06 -30.44
CA ALA A 50 -4.88 27.72 -30.96
C ALA A 50 -4.34 26.64 -30.01
N TYR A 51 -3.12 26.82 -29.48
CA TYR A 51 -2.53 25.91 -28.52
C TYR A 51 -3.33 25.84 -27.21
N PHE A 52 -3.72 26.97 -26.61
CA PHE A 52 -4.52 26.99 -25.37
C PHE A 52 -5.92 26.42 -25.57
N ALA A 53 -6.54 26.61 -26.73
CA ALA A 53 -7.82 25.98 -27.07
C ALA A 53 -7.67 24.44 -27.11
N VAL A 54 -6.62 23.94 -27.77
CA VAL A 54 -6.30 22.50 -27.79
C VAL A 54 -5.99 21.99 -26.39
N LEU A 55 -5.19 22.71 -25.60
CA LEU A 55 -4.83 22.35 -24.23
C LEU A 55 -6.07 22.29 -23.32
N GLY A 56 -7.00 23.24 -23.47
CA GLY A 56 -8.26 23.29 -22.74
C GLY A 56 -9.17 22.12 -23.07
N VAL A 57 -9.43 21.90 -24.37
CA VAL A 57 -10.22 20.76 -24.85
C VAL A 57 -9.59 19.44 -24.43
N TRP A 58 -8.28 19.30 -24.58
CA TRP A 58 -7.52 18.13 -24.16
C TRP A 58 -7.65 17.90 -22.65
N THR A 59 -7.39 18.92 -21.83
CA THR A 59 -7.48 18.78 -20.37
C THR A 59 -8.89 18.35 -19.95
N LEU A 60 -9.93 19.00 -20.45
CA LEU A 60 -11.33 18.66 -20.14
C LEU A 60 -11.72 17.25 -20.62
N ALA A 61 -11.35 16.88 -21.84
CA ALA A 61 -11.65 15.55 -22.39
C ALA A 61 -10.92 14.42 -21.64
N THR A 62 -9.81 14.73 -21.00
CA THR A 62 -8.94 13.75 -20.34
C THR A 62 -9.17 13.63 -18.83
N LEU A 63 -9.90 14.55 -18.21
CA LEU A 63 -10.32 14.48 -16.81
C LEU A 63 -10.89 13.11 -16.39
N PRO A 64 -11.87 12.50 -17.09
CA PRO A 64 -12.41 11.21 -16.68
C PRO A 64 -11.39 10.07 -16.80
N LYS A 65 -10.42 10.17 -17.74
CA LYS A 65 -9.36 9.18 -17.92
C LYS A 65 -8.25 9.29 -16.87
N VAL A 66 -7.96 10.51 -16.41
CA VAL A 66 -6.96 10.78 -15.37
C VAL A 66 -7.54 10.58 -13.96
N ALA A 67 -8.86 10.50 -13.80
CA ALA A 67 -9.51 10.27 -12.50
C ALA A 67 -9.34 8.83 -11.95
N SER A 68 -8.84 7.88 -12.75
CA SER A 68 -8.60 6.51 -12.28
C SER A 68 -7.38 5.86 -12.94
N ALA A 69 -6.62 5.09 -12.15
CA ALA A 69 -5.50 4.28 -12.64
C ALA A 69 -5.92 3.34 -13.79
N ALA A 70 -7.14 2.79 -13.72
CA ALA A 70 -7.68 1.84 -14.68
C ALA A 70 -8.00 2.47 -16.05
N ALA A 71 -8.46 3.72 -16.09
CA ALA A 71 -8.79 4.41 -17.33
C ALA A 71 -7.55 5.04 -18.00
N CYS A 72 -6.48 5.25 -17.24
CA CYS A 72 -5.24 5.81 -17.74
C CYS A 72 -4.46 4.73 -18.51
N THR A 73 -4.47 4.74 -19.84
CA THR A 73 -3.74 3.77 -20.67
C THR A 73 -2.30 4.25 -20.99
N LYS A 74 -1.38 3.35 -21.34
CA LYS A 74 0.00 3.73 -21.74
C LYS A 74 0.03 4.68 -22.95
N PRO A 75 -0.74 4.44 -24.04
CA PRO A 75 -0.76 5.38 -25.17
C PRO A 75 -1.33 6.74 -24.80
N PHE A 76 -2.28 6.80 -23.86
CA PHE A 76 -2.81 8.06 -23.35
C PHE A 76 -1.73 8.95 -22.71
N LEU A 77 -0.89 8.37 -21.86
CA LEU A 77 0.24 9.07 -21.25
C LEU A 77 1.26 9.57 -22.27
N ALA A 78 1.57 8.76 -23.28
CA ALA A 78 2.47 9.16 -24.35
C ALA A 78 1.89 10.35 -25.14
N ALA A 79 0.60 10.32 -25.48
CA ALA A 79 -0.09 11.42 -26.15
C ALA A 79 -0.10 12.68 -25.26
N ASP A 80 -0.32 12.52 -23.96
CA ASP A 80 -0.34 13.63 -23.02
C ASP A 80 1.02 14.33 -22.92
N LEU A 81 2.10 13.56 -22.81
CA LEU A 81 3.46 14.09 -22.84
C LEU A 81 3.79 14.71 -24.20
N ALA A 82 3.30 14.14 -25.30
CA ALA A 82 3.49 14.73 -26.62
C ALA A 82 2.83 16.11 -26.73
N VAL A 83 1.64 16.32 -26.15
CA VAL A 83 1.00 17.64 -26.08
C VAL A 83 1.88 18.62 -25.30
N ALA A 84 2.40 18.20 -24.14
CA ALA A 84 3.31 19.02 -23.33
C ALA A 84 4.58 19.42 -24.11
N LEU A 85 5.24 18.44 -24.76
CA LEU A 85 6.45 18.66 -25.55
C LEU A 85 6.20 19.55 -26.78
N THR A 86 5.06 19.34 -27.45
CA THR A 86 4.66 20.17 -28.60
C THR A 86 4.45 21.61 -28.18
N GLY A 87 3.83 21.87 -27.02
CA GLY A 87 3.69 23.21 -26.48
C GLY A 87 5.01 23.91 -26.19
N ILE A 88 5.97 23.18 -25.61
CA ILE A 88 7.33 23.68 -25.37
C ILE A 88 7.98 24.06 -26.70
N LEU A 89 7.95 23.17 -27.71
CA LEU A 89 8.61 23.40 -28.99
C LEU A 89 7.92 24.48 -29.87
N ILE A 90 6.63 24.73 -29.67
CA ILE A 90 5.89 25.81 -30.35
C ILE A 90 6.10 27.17 -29.68
N THR A 91 6.47 27.20 -28.39
CA THR A 91 6.72 28.43 -27.62
C THR A 91 7.62 29.43 -28.37
N PRO A 92 8.80 29.08 -28.90
CA PRO A 92 9.69 30.04 -29.55
C PRO A 92 9.16 30.54 -30.90
N LEU A 93 8.16 29.86 -31.51
CA LEU A 93 7.49 30.31 -32.73
C LEU A 93 6.33 31.28 -32.44
N ALA A 94 5.78 31.24 -31.22
CA ALA A 94 4.66 32.06 -30.79
C ALA A 94 5.12 33.33 -30.04
N ASP A 95 6.16 33.20 -29.22
CA ASP A 95 6.74 34.28 -28.43
C ASP A 95 7.71 35.15 -29.23
N ALA A 96 7.84 36.42 -28.82
CA ALA A 96 8.90 37.28 -29.33
C ALA A 96 10.26 36.79 -28.78
N ALA A 97 11.29 36.72 -29.64
CA ALA A 97 12.62 36.18 -29.28
C ALA A 97 13.27 36.82 -28.04
N GLN A 98 12.87 38.05 -27.69
CA GLN A 98 13.26 38.75 -26.47
C GLN A 98 12.75 38.07 -25.19
N ARG A 99 11.47 37.64 -25.15
CA ARG A 99 10.86 37.01 -23.96
C ARG A 99 11.44 35.63 -23.66
N VAL A 100 11.83 34.89 -24.70
CA VAL A 100 12.53 33.61 -24.57
C VAL A 100 13.93 33.82 -23.97
N HIS A 101 14.63 34.89 -24.37
CA HIS A 101 15.92 35.25 -23.79
C HIS A 101 15.81 35.73 -22.34
N ASP A 102 14.78 36.52 -22.02
CA ASP A 102 14.51 37.05 -20.67
C ASP A 102 14.06 35.96 -19.67
N GLY A 103 13.92 34.71 -20.11
CA GLY A 103 13.58 33.58 -19.25
C GLY A 103 12.08 33.49 -18.91
N GLY A 104 11.22 33.95 -19.83
CA GLY A 104 9.78 33.81 -19.70
C GLY A 104 9.34 32.35 -19.57
N PRO A 105 8.23 32.07 -18.85
CA PRO A 105 7.68 30.72 -18.76
C PRO A 105 7.20 30.23 -20.14
N THR A 106 7.43 28.94 -20.43
CA THR A 106 6.95 28.32 -21.69
C THR A 106 5.42 28.31 -21.76
N LEU A 107 4.85 28.18 -22.97
CA LEU A 107 3.39 28.20 -23.18
C LEU A 107 2.61 27.25 -22.24
N PRO A 108 2.98 25.95 -22.12
CA PRO A 108 2.33 25.08 -21.13
C PRO A 108 2.77 25.32 -19.68
N SER A 109 3.89 26.02 -19.44
CA SER A 109 4.36 26.39 -18.10
C SER A 109 4.38 25.17 -17.15
N ILE A 110 3.83 25.34 -15.96
CA ILE A 110 3.76 24.33 -14.90
C ILE A 110 2.85 23.13 -15.28
N TRP A 111 1.96 23.26 -16.28
CA TRP A 111 1.10 22.15 -16.71
C TRP A 111 1.90 20.93 -17.18
N THR A 112 3.10 21.15 -17.74
CA THR A 112 4.03 20.09 -18.17
C THR A 112 4.40 19.13 -17.04
N ALA A 113 4.53 19.62 -15.81
CA ALA A 113 4.82 18.79 -14.65
C ALA A 113 3.65 17.83 -14.35
N GLY A 114 2.41 18.19 -14.71
CA GLY A 114 1.25 17.31 -14.58
C GLY A 114 1.38 16.04 -15.42
N SER A 115 1.88 16.17 -16.66
CA SER A 115 2.15 15.01 -17.52
C SER A 115 3.26 14.12 -16.94
N VAL A 116 4.33 14.72 -16.40
CA VAL A 116 5.43 13.97 -15.76
C VAL A 116 4.97 13.28 -14.48
N LEU A 117 4.17 13.95 -13.63
CA LEU A 117 3.56 13.35 -12.45
C LEU A 117 2.65 12.18 -12.84
N ALA A 118 1.91 12.26 -13.95
CA ALA A 118 1.10 11.13 -14.42
C ALA A 118 1.96 9.88 -14.72
N PHE A 119 3.16 10.06 -15.30
CA PHE A 119 4.14 8.98 -15.49
C PHE A 119 4.70 8.48 -14.16
N ALA A 120 4.99 9.37 -13.20
CA ALA A 120 5.48 9.01 -11.88
C ALA A 120 4.46 8.18 -11.10
N VAL A 121 3.20 8.63 -11.08
CA VAL A 121 2.10 7.96 -10.38
C VAL A 121 1.83 6.59 -10.99
N LYS A 122 1.85 6.47 -12.32
CA LYS A 122 1.53 5.19 -12.96
C LYS A 122 2.73 4.23 -13.02
N GLY A 123 3.85 4.70 -13.54
CA GLY A 123 5.03 3.88 -13.84
C GLY A 123 6.08 3.85 -12.74
N GLY A 124 6.02 4.74 -11.74
CA GLY A 124 7.05 4.87 -10.72
C GLY A 124 8.24 5.73 -11.17
N TRP A 125 9.36 5.64 -10.45
CA TRP A 125 10.47 6.60 -10.60
C TRP A 125 11.21 6.47 -11.93
N ARG A 126 11.31 5.25 -12.50
CA ARG A 126 12.00 5.02 -13.78
C ARG A 126 11.31 5.72 -14.94
N TRP A 127 9.97 5.66 -14.96
CA TRP A 127 9.16 6.31 -15.97
C TRP A 127 9.07 7.82 -15.73
N ALA A 128 9.05 8.25 -14.47
CA ALA A 128 9.16 9.66 -14.11
C ALA A 128 10.47 10.26 -14.65
N ALA A 129 11.61 9.59 -14.42
CA ALA A 129 12.92 10.01 -14.90
C ALA A 129 12.96 10.15 -16.42
N LEU A 130 12.39 9.18 -17.15
CA LEU A 130 12.34 9.25 -18.61
C LEU A 130 11.50 10.44 -19.10
N ALA A 131 10.30 10.62 -18.53
CA ALA A 131 9.41 11.72 -18.91
C ALA A 131 10.02 13.09 -18.57
N SER A 132 10.62 13.24 -17.38
CA SER A 132 11.27 14.47 -16.96
C SER A 132 12.52 14.77 -17.79
N THR A 133 13.30 13.76 -18.20
CA THR A 133 14.43 13.96 -19.13
C THR A 133 13.96 14.45 -20.50
N LEU A 134 12.86 13.93 -21.03
CA LEU A 134 12.31 14.43 -22.30
C LEU A 134 11.89 15.90 -22.20
N VAL A 135 11.22 16.26 -21.10
CA VAL A 135 10.85 17.66 -20.83
C VAL A 135 12.10 18.53 -20.65
N ALA A 136 13.13 18.04 -19.96
CA ALA A 136 14.42 18.72 -19.80
C ALA A 136 15.08 19.04 -21.14
N VAL A 137 15.17 18.04 -22.03
CA VAL A 137 15.74 18.20 -23.38
C VAL A 137 14.91 19.19 -24.20
N ALA A 138 13.58 19.10 -24.16
CA ALA A 138 12.73 20.03 -24.89
C ALA A 138 12.89 21.49 -24.42
N ASN A 139 13.01 21.73 -23.11
CA ASN A 139 13.27 23.07 -22.57
C ASN A 139 14.67 23.58 -22.97
N LEU A 140 15.67 22.70 -23.03
CA LEU A 140 17.01 23.10 -23.45
C LEU A 140 17.08 23.42 -24.94
N VAL A 141 16.37 22.65 -25.78
CA VAL A 141 16.23 22.90 -27.23
C VAL A 141 15.47 24.19 -27.49
N GLU A 142 14.40 24.44 -26.74
CA GLU A 142 13.61 25.68 -26.85
C GLU A 142 14.46 26.92 -26.55
N ARG A 143 15.25 26.88 -25.48
CA ARG A 143 16.07 28.03 -25.07
C ARG A 143 17.34 28.20 -25.90
N GLY A 144 17.81 27.15 -26.58
CA GLY A 144 19.02 27.15 -27.43
C GLY A 144 20.36 27.37 -26.67
N THR A 145 20.32 27.82 -25.41
CA THR A 145 21.48 28.04 -24.55
C THR A 145 21.22 27.50 -23.14
N PRO A 146 22.22 26.87 -22.49
CA PRO A 146 22.10 26.39 -21.11
C PRO A 146 22.24 27.54 -20.12
N ALA A 147 21.21 28.39 -20.04
CA ALA A 147 21.13 29.44 -19.03
C ALA A 147 20.83 28.83 -17.64
N ARG A 148 21.48 29.40 -16.60
CA ARG A 148 21.46 28.87 -15.22
C ARG A 148 20.05 28.65 -14.68
N ASP A 149 19.12 29.57 -14.93
CA ASP A 149 17.75 29.48 -14.44
C ASP A 149 16.95 28.34 -15.08
N THR A 150 17.16 28.08 -16.39
CA THR A 150 16.52 26.93 -17.05
C THR A 150 17.07 25.63 -16.51
N VAL A 151 18.39 25.52 -16.37
CA VAL A 151 19.01 24.31 -15.80
C VAL A 151 18.47 24.07 -14.39
N HIS A 152 18.39 25.11 -13.54
CA HIS A 152 17.85 24.99 -12.19
C HIS A 152 16.38 24.52 -12.19
N ASN A 153 15.51 25.17 -12.96
CA ASN A 153 14.09 24.80 -13.06
C ASN A 153 13.89 23.39 -13.58
N VAL A 154 14.64 23.02 -14.62
CA VAL A 154 14.61 21.68 -15.21
C VAL A 154 15.06 20.64 -14.19
N VAL A 155 16.16 20.89 -13.47
CA VAL A 155 16.67 19.98 -12.42
C VAL A 155 15.68 19.85 -11.27
N LEU A 156 15.03 20.94 -10.84
CA LEU A 156 14.01 20.90 -9.79
C LEU A 156 12.85 19.98 -10.18
N VAL A 157 12.30 20.16 -11.38
CA VAL A 157 11.23 19.28 -11.90
C VAL A 157 11.74 17.85 -11.99
N TRP A 158 12.96 17.65 -12.50
CA TRP A 158 13.56 16.33 -12.67
C TRP A 158 13.67 15.56 -11.35
N VAL A 159 14.26 16.18 -10.32
CA VAL A 159 14.43 15.61 -8.98
C VAL A 159 13.08 15.39 -8.29
N ALA A 160 12.19 16.39 -8.32
CA ALA A 160 10.87 16.28 -7.68
C ALA A 160 10.04 15.13 -8.28
N SER A 161 10.09 14.97 -9.61
CA SER A 161 9.37 13.90 -10.31
C SER A 161 9.86 12.51 -9.90
N ILE A 162 11.18 12.33 -9.82
CA ILE A 162 11.80 11.08 -9.41
C ILE A 162 11.48 10.77 -7.95
N ALA A 163 11.57 11.76 -7.07
CA ALA A 163 11.25 11.62 -5.65
C ALA A 163 9.79 11.22 -5.43
N ILE A 164 8.84 11.89 -6.11
CA ILE A 164 7.42 11.51 -6.06
C ILE A 164 7.22 10.09 -6.60
N GLY A 165 7.85 9.75 -7.73
CA GLY A 165 7.79 8.39 -8.29
C GLY A 165 8.29 7.32 -7.31
N TYR A 166 9.36 7.62 -6.56
CA TYR A 166 9.90 6.73 -5.53
C TYR A 166 8.95 6.58 -4.36
N VAL A 167 8.40 7.67 -3.83
CA VAL A 167 7.42 7.64 -2.73
C VAL A 167 6.18 6.81 -3.13
N VAL A 168 5.73 6.93 -4.38
CA VAL A 168 4.61 6.11 -4.90
C VAL A 168 4.96 4.62 -4.94
N GLU A 169 6.18 4.27 -5.36
CA GLU A 169 6.62 2.87 -5.36
C GLU A 169 6.71 2.29 -3.93
N VAL A 170 7.24 3.07 -2.99
CA VAL A 170 7.31 2.69 -1.57
C VAL A 170 5.91 2.51 -0.99
N ALA A 171 4.99 3.44 -1.26
CA ALA A 171 3.60 3.35 -0.81
C ALA A 171 2.92 2.08 -1.35
N ARG A 172 3.10 1.77 -2.64
CA ARG A 172 2.58 0.54 -3.25
C ARG A 172 3.19 -0.73 -2.64
N ALA A 173 4.47 -0.72 -2.31
CA ALA A 173 5.12 -1.85 -1.66
C ALA A 173 4.56 -2.08 -0.25
N SER A 174 4.35 -1.00 0.51
CA SER A 174 3.74 -1.03 1.84
C SER A 174 2.31 -1.60 1.81
N GLU A 175 1.47 -1.13 0.88
CA GLU A 175 0.09 -1.62 0.73
C GLU A 175 0.04 -3.13 0.44
N ARG A 176 0.90 -3.65 -0.44
CA ARG A 176 0.94 -5.08 -0.77
C ARG A 176 1.35 -5.94 0.41
N THR A 177 2.19 -5.42 1.29
CA THR A 177 2.62 -6.14 2.50
C THR A 177 1.52 -6.11 3.56
N LEU A 178 0.88 -4.95 3.76
CA LEU A 178 -0.26 -4.82 4.68
C LEU A 178 -1.44 -5.70 4.23
N ALA A 179 -1.78 -5.72 2.95
CA ALA A 179 -2.86 -6.56 2.42
C ALA A 179 -2.59 -8.05 2.68
N ARG A 180 -1.35 -8.51 2.46
CA ARG A 180 -0.95 -9.90 2.76
C ARG A 180 -1.02 -10.22 4.25
N ALA A 181 -0.59 -9.30 5.11
CA ALA A 181 -0.69 -9.48 6.56
C ALA A 181 -2.15 -9.61 7.02
N LEU A 182 -3.04 -8.75 6.52
CA LEU A 182 -4.47 -8.80 6.82
C LEU A 182 -5.14 -10.09 6.29
N GLU A 183 -4.74 -10.57 5.12
CA GLU A 183 -5.21 -11.86 4.59
C GLU A 183 -4.77 -13.04 5.48
N ILE A 184 -3.53 -13.03 5.98
CA ILE A 184 -3.02 -14.05 6.91
C ILE A 184 -3.73 -13.98 8.26
N GLU A 185 -3.96 -12.77 8.79
CA GLU A 185 -4.70 -12.57 10.03
C GLU A 185 -6.14 -13.08 9.91
N ALA A 186 -6.82 -12.77 8.81
CA ALA A 186 -8.17 -13.26 8.54
C ALA A 186 -8.22 -14.80 8.46
N ALA A 187 -7.28 -15.42 7.75
CA ALA A 187 -7.20 -16.87 7.64
C ALA A 187 -6.89 -17.55 9.00
N THR A 188 -6.05 -16.92 9.82
CA THR A 188 -5.71 -17.42 11.16
C THR A 188 -6.92 -17.36 12.09
N ARG A 189 -7.65 -16.23 12.08
CA ARG A 189 -8.87 -16.05 12.85
C ARG A 189 -9.97 -17.03 12.45
N GLU A 190 -10.07 -17.35 11.17
CA GLU A 190 -11.00 -18.36 10.67
C GLU A 190 -10.63 -19.77 11.14
N ARG A 191 -9.33 -20.13 11.10
CA ARG A 191 -8.83 -21.40 11.64
C ARG A 191 -9.09 -21.55 13.13
N GLU A 192 -8.85 -20.52 13.93
CA GLU A 192 -9.14 -20.54 15.37
C GLU A 192 -10.62 -20.72 15.66
N ARG A 193 -11.49 -20.07 14.87
CA ARG A 193 -12.94 -20.24 15.00
C ARG A 193 -13.35 -21.68 14.68
N LEU A 194 -12.85 -22.24 13.58
CA LEU A 194 -13.14 -23.61 13.17
C LEU A 194 -12.62 -24.63 14.20
N ALA A 195 -11.40 -24.43 14.72
CA ALA A 195 -10.83 -25.28 15.75
C ALA A 195 -11.66 -25.28 17.03
N ARG A 196 -12.15 -24.10 17.47
CA ARG A 196 -13.02 -23.98 18.65
C ARG A 196 -14.36 -24.68 18.44
N ASP A 197 -14.99 -24.50 17.29
CA ASP A 197 -16.26 -25.14 16.94
C ASP A 197 -16.13 -26.68 16.88
N ILE A 198 -15.07 -27.19 16.23
CA ILE A 198 -14.76 -28.62 16.19
C ILE A 198 -14.53 -29.16 17.61
N HIS A 199 -13.71 -28.47 18.41
CA HIS A 199 -13.41 -28.88 19.77
C HIS A 199 -14.67 -28.96 20.66
N ASP A 200 -15.49 -27.91 20.65
CA ASP A 200 -16.73 -27.86 21.43
C ASP A 200 -17.72 -28.93 20.98
N SER A 201 -17.84 -29.18 19.67
CA SER A 201 -18.71 -30.23 19.13
C SER A 201 -18.29 -31.63 19.58
N VAL A 202 -16.99 -31.93 19.60
CA VAL A 202 -16.46 -33.22 20.06
C VAL A 202 -16.68 -33.39 21.55
N LEU A 203 -16.38 -32.37 22.36
CA LEU A 203 -16.65 -32.39 23.79
C LEU A 203 -18.15 -32.57 24.08
N GLN A 204 -19.02 -31.91 23.32
CA GLN A 204 -20.47 -32.05 23.47
C GLN A 204 -20.97 -33.47 23.17
N VAL A 205 -20.43 -34.12 22.14
CA VAL A 205 -20.76 -35.52 21.80
C VAL A 205 -20.26 -36.47 22.88
N LEU A 206 -19.02 -36.33 23.37
CA LEU A 206 -18.46 -37.16 24.44
C LEU A 206 -19.28 -37.06 25.73
N ALA A 207 -19.61 -35.83 26.15
CA ALA A 207 -20.46 -35.61 27.32
C ALA A 207 -21.86 -36.21 27.16
N MET A 208 -22.42 -36.17 25.94
CA MET A 208 -23.71 -36.78 25.63
C MET A 208 -23.65 -38.31 25.72
N VAL A 209 -22.60 -38.93 25.19
CA VAL A 209 -22.35 -40.38 25.25
C VAL A 209 -22.18 -40.82 26.71
N GLN A 210 -21.38 -40.09 27.50
CA GLN A 210 -21.21 -40.36 28.93
C GLN A 210 -22.56 -40.35 29.67
N ARG A 211 -23.36 -39.29 29.49
CA ARG A 211 -24.67 -39.16 30.16
C ARG A 211 -25.65 -40.25 29.72
N ARG A 212 -25.71 -40.57 28.42
CA ARG A 212 -26.63 -41.58 27.88
C ARG A 212 -26.23 -43.00 28.28
N GLY A 213 -24.93 -43.30 28.29
CA GLY A 213 -24.37 -44.58 28.72
C GLY A 213 -24.67 -44.89 30.19
N ALA A 214 -24.55 -43.88 31.07
CA ALA A 214 -24.91 -44.00 32.48
C ALA A 214 -26.40 -44.30 32.71
N VAL A 215 -27.29 -43.77 31.85
CA VAL A 215 -28.74 -43.99 31.95
C VAL A 215 -29.16 -45.38 31.43
N ILE A 216 -28.52 -45.89 30.38
CA ILE A 216 -28.87 -47.19 29.78
C ILE A 216 -28.35 -48.37 30.63
N GLY A 217 -27.17 -48.23 31.24
CA GLY A 217 -26.57 -49.28 32.07
C GLY A 217 -25.92 -50.44 31.28
N GLY A 218 -25.31 -51.39 31.99
CA GLY A 218 -24.62 -52.54 31.37
C GLY A 218 -23.33 -52.16 30.64
N GLU A 219 -23.03 -52.82 29.52
CA GLU A 219 -21.85 -52.52 28.67
C GLU A 219 -21.83 -51.05 28.19
N ALA A 220 -23.01 -50.43 28.02
CA ALA A 220 -23.12 -49.02 27.63
C ALA A 220 -22.63 -48.05 28.71
N ALA A 221 -22.66 -48.44 29.99
CA ALA A 221 -22.11 -47.63 31.08
C ALA A 221 -20.59 -47.60 31.06
N GLU A 222 -19.96 -48.72 30.68
CA GLU A 222 -18.51 -48.82 30.55
C GLU A 222 -17.97 -48.01 29.36
N LEU A 223 -18.69 -48.03 28.23
CA LEU A 223 -18.45 -47.13 27.09
C LEU A 223 -18.60 -45.65 27.48
N GLY A 224 -19.62 -45.31 28.28
CA GLY A 224 -19.81 -43.95 28.80
C GLY A 224 -18.68 -43.49 29.71
N ARG A 225 -18.13 -44.38 30.56
CA ARG A 225 -16.95 -44.08 31.40
C ARG A 225 -15.72 -43.78 30.56
N MET A 226 -15.42 -44.62 29.56
CA MET A 226 -14.29 -44.41 28.65
C MET A 226 -14.42 -43.10 27.85
N ALA A 227 -15.64 -42.73 27.42
CA ALA A 227 -15.89 -41.44 26.76
C ALA A 227 -15.59 -40.24 27.68
N GLY A 228 -15.92 -40.33 28.97
CA GLY A 228 -15.59 -39.29 29.96
C GLY A 228 -14.09 -39.16 30.23
N GLU A 229 -13.35 -40.28 30.24
CA GLU A 229 -11.89 -40.27 30.37
C GLU A 229 -11.22 -39.61 29.16
N GLN A 230 -11.75 -39.84 27.94
CA GLN A 230 -11.28 -39.17 26.72
C GLN A 230 -11.62 -37.67 26.71
N GLU A 231 -12.77 -37.25 27.24
CA GLU A 231 -13.10 -35.82 27.38
C GLU A 231 -12.10 -35.11 28.29
N VAL A 232 -11.79 -35.72 29.45
CA VAL A 232 -10.82 -35.17 30.40
C VAL A 232 -9.42 -35.12 29.78
N ALA A 233 -8.98 -36.19 29.11
CA ALA A 233 -7.69 -36.21 28.43
C ALA A 233 -7.59 -35.11 27.33
N LEU A 234 -8.67 -34.90 26.57
CA LEU A 234 -8.71 -33.88 25.52
C LEU A 234 -8.69 -32.45 26.09
N ARG A 235 -9.42 -32.17 27.18
CA ARG A 235 -9.35 -30.87 27.86
C ARG A 235 -7.95 -30.59 28.39
N THR A 236 -7.30 -31.57 29.01
CA THR A 236 -5.92 -31.43 29.49
C THR A 236 -4.94 -31.15 28.35
N LEU A 237 -5.09 -31.81 27.20
CA LEU A 237 -4.26 -31.58 26.02
C LEU A 237 -4.44 -30.17 25.43
N VAL A 238 -5.69 -29.68 25.35
CA VAL A 238 -6.00 -28.37 24.78
C VAL A 238 -5.61 -27.22 25.72
N SER A 239 -5.81 -27.39 27.03
CA SER A 239 -5.40 -26.40 28.04
C SER A 239 -3.90 -26.38 28.29
N GLY A 240 -3.20 -27.51 28.16
CA GLY A 240 -1.74 -27.61 28.33
C GLY A 240 -0.91 -27.08 27.15
N GLY A 241 -1.53 -26.84 25.99
CA GLY A 241 -0.85 -26.42 24.75
C GLY A 241 -0.69 -24.91 24.55
N LEU A 242 -1.03 -24.07 25.53
CA LEU A 242 -0.95 -22.60 25.42
C LEU A 242 0.23 -21.98 26.18
N VAL A 243 1.37 -22.65 26.30
CA VAL A 243 2.62 -21.95 26.63
C VAL A 243 3.03 -21.18 25.38
N PRO A 244 2.91 -19.84 25.33
CA PRO A 244 3.36 -19.09 24.17
C PRO A 244 4.88 -19.21 24.19
N VAL A 245 5.46 -19.88 23.19
CA VAL A 245 6.89 -19.72 22.91
C VAL A 245 7.08 -18.23 22.61
N SER A 246 7.73 -17.54 23.55
CA SER A 246 7.96 -16.10 23.49
C SER A 246 8.82 -15.79 22.26
N ARG A 247 8.17 -15.52 21.12
CA ARG A 247 8.86 -15.02 19.94
C ARG A 247 9.01 -13.52 20.12
N ALA A 248 10.11 -13.13 20.76
CA ALA A 248 10.57 -11.74 20.71
C ALA A 248 10.90 -11.39 19.25
N SER A 249 10.13 -10.46 18.68
CA SER A 249 10.43 -9.83 17.41
C SER A 249 11.27 -8.59 17.71
N GLU A 250 12.58 -8.67 17.50
CA GLU A 250 13.42 -7.48 17.37
C GLU A 250 13.51 -7.04 15.90
N ASP A 251 13.81 -5.75 15.75
CA ASP A 251 13.41 -4.84 14.69
C ASP A 251 14.03 -5.06 13.30
N ALA A 252 13.42 -4.39 12.32
CA ALA A 252 13.61 -4.46 10.88
C ALA A 252 14.98 -3.93 10.39
N ALA A 253 15.80 -4.78 9.77
CA ALA A 253 16.80 -4.31 8.78
C ALA A 253 17.37 -5.37 7.82
N GLN A 254 17.47 -6.66 8.15
CA GLN A 254 18.23 -7.59 7.30
C GLN A 254 17.58 -8.98 7.19
N GLY A 255 17.60 -9.53 5.96
CA GLY A 255 16.77 -10.62 5.48
C GLY A 255 16.71 -11.87 6.36
N ALA A 256 15.53 -12.48 6.38
CA ALA A 256 15.18 -13.66 7.15
C ALA A 256 16.11 -14.86 6.86
N VAL A 257 16.96 -15.18 7.83
CA VAL A 257 17.58 -16.49 7.99
C VAL A 257 17.21 -16.97 9.38
N VAL A 258 16.31 -17.97 9.43
CA VAL A 258 15.97 -18.66 10.67
C VAL A 258 17.13 -19.59 11.00
N ARG A 259 17.94 -19.23 11.99
CA ARG A 259 18.87 -20.18 12.62
C ARG A 259 18.15 -20.77 13.83
N SER A 260 17.99 -22.08 13.85
CA SER A 260 17.66 -22.83 15.06
C SER A 260 18.79 -22.59 16.07
N VAL A 261 18.50 -21.84 17.11
CA VAL A 261 19.31 -21.84 18.32
C VAL A 261 18.76 -23.00 19.15
N GLU A 262 19.51 -24.10 19.22
CA GLU A 262 19.38 -25.00 20.37
C GLU A 262 19.66 -24.14 21.60
N GLU A 263 18.69 -24.06 22.51
CA GLU A 263 18.91 -23.47 23.83
C GLU A 263 20.11 -24.21 24.44
N ASP A 264 21.17 -23.47 24.75
CA ASP A 264 22.27 -24.00 25.56
C ASP A 264 21.67 -24.57 26.85
N GLU A 265 22.14 -25.76 27.24
CA GLU A 265 21.74 -26.45 28.46
C GLU A 265 21.75 -25.48 29.66
N PRO A 266 20.70 -25.47 30.50
CA PRO A 266 20.62 -24.53 31.60
C PRO A 266 21.77 -24.78 32.59
N ASP A 267 22.49 -23.70 32.90
CA ASP A 267 23.47 -23.62 33.98
C ASP A 267 22.78 -24.01 35.31
N ASP A 268 23.34 -25.00 36.02
CA ASP A 268 22.75 -25.75 37.14
C ASP A 268 22.64 -24.94 38.47
N ASP A 269 22.59 -23.61 38.42
CA ASP A 269 22.69 -22.76 39.63
C ASP A 269 21.71 -21.57 39.69
N GLY A 270 20.62 -21.61 38.91
CA GLY A 270 19.51 -20.65 38.97
C GLY A 270 18.29 -21.16 39.77
N PRO A 271 17.44 -20.29 40.34
CA PRO A 271 16.21 -20.72 41.02
C PRO A 271 15.25 -21.40 40.03
N VAL A 272 15.08 -22.72 40.20
CA VAL A 272 14.24 -23.59 39.36
C VAL A 272 12.75 -23.34 39.64
N ASP A 273 11.95 -23.12 38.58
CA ASP A 273 10.50 -22.98 38.70
C ASP A 273 9.83 -24.33 38.97
N LEU A 274 9.52 -24.57 40.25
CA LEU A 274 8.90 -25.79 40.75
C LEU A 274 7.53 -26.10 40.13
N ARG A 275 6.87 -25.11 39.48
CA ARG A 275 5.58 -25.34 38.80
C ARG A 275 5.73 -26.33 37.65
N SER A 276 6.81 -26.18 36.87
CA SER A 276 7.10 -27.07 35.74
C SER A 276 7.35 -28.52 36.18
N LEU A 277 7.92 -28.71 37.38
CA LEU A 277 8.22 -30.02 37.96
C LEU A 277 7.02 -30.65 38.67
N LEU A 278 6.12 -29.85 39.24
CA LEU A 278 4.98 -30.33 40.02
C LEU A 278 3.69 -30.48 39.21
N ALA A 279 3.55 -29.77 38.08
CA ALA A 279 2.38 -29.86 37.19
C ALA A 279 2.05 -31.29 36.70
N PRO A 280 3.02 -32.16 36.35
CA PRO A 280 2.75 -33.53 35.94
C PRO A 280 2.15 -34.42 37.05
N HIS A 281 2.27 -34.00 38.31
CA HIS A 281 1.78 -34.73 39.48
C HIS A 281 0.41 -34.25 39.98
N ALA A 282 -0.16 -33.22 39.35
CA ALA A 282 -1.53 -32.78 39.63
C ALA A 282 -2.55 -33.76 39.01
N GLY A 283 -3.59 -34.12 39.75
CA GLY A 283 -4.56 -35.11 39.32
C GLY A 283 -5.79 -35.18 40.23
N SER A 284 -6.65 -36.17 40.04
CA SER A 284 -7.95 -36.28 40.73
C SER A 284 -7.88 -36.37 42.27
N ARG A 285 -6.68 -36.61 42.82
CA ARG A 285 -6.40 -36.67 44.27
C ARG A 285 -5.41 -35.61 44.77
N VAL A 286 -4.79 -34.84 43.88
CA VAL A 286 -3.72 -33.90 44.23
C VAL A 286 -3.97 -32.57 43.53
N SER A 287 -4.25 -31.54 44.33
CA SER A 287 -4.47 -30.16 43.87
C SER A 287 -3.19 -29.35 44.05
N LEU A 288 -2.73 -28.70 42.98
CA LEU A 288 -1.58 -27.79 42.99
C LEU A 288 -2.11 -26.35 42.92
N ALA A 289 -1.82 -25.54 43.93
CA ALA A 289 -2.21 -24.13 43.99
C ALA A 289 -0.98 -23.24 43.77
N GLU A 290 -1.06 -22.32 42.82
CA GLU A 290 0.04 -21.41 42.47
C GLU A 290 -0.16 -20.02 43.10
N PRO A 291 0.93 -19.30 43.46
CA PRO A 291 0.80 -18.00 44.08
C PRO A 291 0.36 -16.96 43.05
N GLY A 292 -0.93 -16.60 43.08
CA GLY A 292 -1.50 -15.52 42.27
C GLY A 292 -2.77 -15.84 41.47
N ALA A 293 -3.31 -17.06 41.55
CA ALA A 293 -4.66 -17.37 41.04
C ALA A 293 -5.64 -17.55 42.21
N PRO A 294 -6.83 -16.91 42.20
CA PRO A 294 -7.89 -17.18 43.19
C PRO A 294 -8.46 -18.60 43.08
#